data_AF-A0A4U9HCQ1-F1
#
_entry.id   AF-A0A4U9HCQ1-F1
#
_cell.length_a   1.000
_cell.length_b   1.000
_cell.length_c   1.000
_cell.angle_alpha   90.00
_cell.angle_beta   90.00
_cell.angle_gamma   90.00
#
_symmetry.space_group_name_H-M   'P 1'
#
loop_
_entity.id
_entity.type
_entity.pdbx_description
1 polymer ?
#
loop_
_entity_poly.entity_id
_entity_poly.type
_entity_poly.pdbx_seq_one_letter_code
_entity_poly.pdbx_strand_id
1 'polypeptide(L)' 'MGVLADMSYEKERDRGLVSLNAEHLFEPNTVWLGLKRSQLQRNYAWRFIQLCNPTLTLTEIKEKVFSAQLEAAIDYQI' A
#
# COMPACT_ATOMS: atom_id res chain seq x y z
N MET A 1 -2.51 -19.02 18.78
CA MET A 1 -2.47 -17.55 18.60
C MET A 1 -1.77 -17.30 17.28
N GLY A 2 -2.42 -16.61 16.35
CA GLY A 2 -1.83 -16.23 15.06
C GLY A 2 -1.71 -14.71 14.97
N VAL A 3 -0.67 -14.21 14.32
CA VAL A 3 -0.49 -12.78 14.01
C VAL A 3 -0.78 -12.63 12.53
N LEU A 4 -1.73 -11.75 12.20
CA LEU A 4 -2.22 -11.53 10.84
C LEU A 4 -2.47 -10.04 10.62
N ALA A 5 -2.54 -9.62 9.36
CA ALA A 5 -2.98 -8.28 9.01
C ALA A 5 -4.46 -8.10 9.39
N ASP A 6 -4.81 -6.94 9.93
CA ASP A 6 -6.18 -6.67 10.41
C ASP A 6 -7.24 -6.89 9.31
N MET A 7 -6.92 -6.49 8.07
CA MET A 7 -7.78 -6.68 6.89
C MET A 7 -8.07 -8.15 6.53
N SER A 8 -7.36 -9.11 7.14
CA SER A 8 -7.53 -10.53 6.85
C SER A 8 -8.49 -11.25 7.80
N TYR A 9 -9.03 -10.58 8.82
CA TYR A 9 -10.07 -11.13 9.70
C TYR A 9 -11.44 -10.57 9.34
N GLU A 10 -12.44 -11.44 9.23
CA GLU A 10 -13.84 -11.07 9.00
C GLU A 10 -14.75 -11.87 9.92
N LYS A 11 -15.48 -11.19 10.81
CA LYS A 11 -16.29 -11.83 11.87
C LYS A 11 -17.29 -12.88 11.37
N GLU A 12 -17.94 -12.62 10.24
CA GLU A 12 -18.96 -13.51 9.67
C GLU A 12 -18.33 -14.76 9.03
N ARG A 13 -17.15 -14.62 8.43
CA ARG A 13 -16.41 -15.72 7.80
C ARG A 13 -15.65 -16.55 8.84
N ASP A 14 -15.00 -15.88 9.78
CA ASP A 14 -14.04 -16.45 10.73
C ASP A 14 -14.70 -16.77 12.09
N ARG A 15 -15.84 -17.47 12.03
CA ARG A 15 -16.64 -17.78 13.22
C ARG A 15 -15.86 -18.64 14.22
N GLY A 16 -15.97 -18.30 15.49
CA GLY A 16 -15.27 -18.99 16.59
C GLY A 16 -13.86 -18.47 16.86
N LEU A 17 -13.36 -17.53 16.06
CA LEU A 17 -12.14 -16.78 16.36
C LEU A 17 -12.48 -15.44 17.03
N VAL A 18 -11.51 -14.91 17.76
CA VAL A 18 -11.58 -13.59 18.40
C VAL A 18 -10.37 -12.79 17.94
N SER A 19 -10.61 -11.61 17.36
CA SER A 19 -9.55 -10.65 17.04
C SER A 19 -9.18 -9.83 18.28
N LEU A 20 -7.89 -9.63 18.49
CA LEU A 20 -7.33 -8.80 19.56
C LEU A 20 -6.48 -7.70 18.92
N ASN A 21 -6.69 -6.45 19.34
CA ASN A 21 -5.90 -5.33 18.83
C ASN A 21 -4.45 -5.42 19.34
N ALA A 22 -3.51 -5.39 18.41
CA ALA A 22 -2.06 -5.42 18.67
C ALA A 22 -1.33 -4.19 18.09
N GLU A 23 -2.03 -3.11 17.75
CA GLU A 23 -1.44 -1.89 17.14
C GLU A 23 -0.41 -1.21 18.05
N HIS A 24 -0.51 -1.40 19.36
CA HIS A 24 0.45 -0.89 20.33
C HIS A 24 1.73 -1.75 20.44
N LEU A 25 1.75 -2.92 19.81
CA LEU A 25 2.87 -3.86 19.84
C LEU A 25 3.71 -3.83 18.56
N PHE A 26 3.14 -3.33 17.45
CA PHE A 26 3.78 -3.35 16.14
C PHE A 26 3.63 -1.99 15.43
N GLU A 27 4.65 -1.58 14.69
CA GLU A 27 4.56 -0.41 13.83
C GLU A 27 3.56 -0.63 12.67
N PRO A 28 2.93 0.46 12.17
CA PRO A 28 2.01 0.36 11.06
C PRO A 28 2.74 -0.06 9.77
N ASN A 29 2.11 -0.96 9.01
CA ASN A 29 2.62 -1.39 7.71
C ASN A 29 2.11 -0.47 6.59
N THR A 30 2.97 -0.15 5.62
CA THR A 30 2.60 0.63 4.43
C THR A 30 2.55 -0.25 3.20
N VAL A 31 1.43 -0.22 2.47
CA VAL A 31 1.30 -0.89 1.16
C VAL A 31 1.84 0.03 0.07
N TRP A 32 2.78 -0.48 -0.72
CA TRP A 32 3.44 0.27 -1.79
C TRP A 32 2.89 -0.08 -3.18
N LEU A 33 2.73 0.93 -4.03
CA LEU A 33 2.41 0.76 -5.44
C LEU A 33 3.68 0.95 -6.29
N GLY A 34 4.21 -0.16 -6.81
CA GLY A 34 5.40 -0.15 -7.65
C GLY A 34 5.09 0.23 -9.10
N LEU A 35 5.87 1.14 -9.67
CA LEU A 35 5.83 1.50 -11.09
C LEU A 35 7.23 1.42 -11.70
N LYS A 36 7.33 0.85 -12.91
CA LYS A 36 8.59 0.82 -13.64
C LYS A 36 8.96 2.21 -14.13
N ARG A 37 10.15 2.67 -13.74
CA ARG A 37 10.76 3.92 -14.24
C ARG A 37 11.04 3.84 -15.74
N SER A 38 11.03 4.99 -16.41
CA SER A 38 11.36 5.14 -17.85
C SER A 38 10.42 4.41 -18.82
N GLN A 39 9.21 4.05 -18.39
CA GLN A 39 8.16 3.56 -19.26
C GLN A 39 6.99 4.55 -19.29
N LEU A 40 6.55 4.92 -20.50
CA LEU A 40 5.31 5.66 -20.69
C LEU A 40 4.14 4.79 -20.20
N GLN A 41 3.54 5.19 -19.08
CA GLN A 41 2.38 4.51 -18.54
C GLN A 41 1.12 4.94 -19.29
N ARG A 42 0.24 3.98 -19.58
CA ARG A 42 -1.07 4.27 -20.18
C ARG A 42 -1.94 5.01 -19.16
N ASN A 43 -2.90 5.81 -19.64
CA ASN A 43 -3.76 6.62 -18.77
C ASN A 43 -4.52 5.81 -17.69
N TYR A 44 -4.82 4.54 -17.96
CA TYR A 44 -5.46 3.68 -16.96
C TYR A 44 -4.59 3.42 -15.73
N ALA A 45 -3.26 3.48 -15.83
CA ALA A 45 -2.36 3.24 -14.70
C ALA A 45 -2.52 4.35 -13.66
N TRP A 46 -2.62 5.60 -14.12
CA TRP A 46 -2.90 6.73 -13.25
C TRP A 46 -4.27 6.61 -12.60
N ARG A 47 -5.27 6.18 -13.38
CA ARG A 47 -6.62 5.99 -12.84
C ARG A 47 -6.65 4.89 -11.78
N PHE A 48 -5.92 3.80 -11.97
CA PHE A 48 -5.79 2.72 -10.99
C PHE A 48 -5.21 3.22 -9.66
N ILE A 49 -4.14 4.02 -9.70
CA ILE A 49 -3.53 4.58 -8.48
C ILE A 49 -4.53 5.48 -7.73
N GLN A 50 -5.32 6.28 -8.44
CA GLN A 50 -6.38 7.09 -7.82
C GLN A 50 -7.52 6.25 -7.22
N LEU A 51 -7.82 5.07 -7.79
CA LEU A 51 -8.80 4.16 -7.21
C LEU A 51 -8.27 3.54 -5.91
N CYS A 52 -6.97 3.24 -5.83
CA CYS A 52 -6.34 2.72 -4.62
C CYS A 52 -6.23 3.78 -3.52
N ASN A 53 -5.94 5.03 -3.89
CA ASN A 53 -5.89 6.15 -2.96
C ASN A 53 -6.58 7.40 -3.55
N PRO A 54 -7.86 7.64 -3.22
CA PRO A 54 -8.64 8.76 -3.76
C PRO A 54 -8.13 10.14 -3.37
N THR A 55 -7.27 10.26 -2.35
CA THR A 55 -6.72 11.56 -1.93
C THR A 55 -5.58 12.03 -2.84
N LEU A 56 -5.03 11.16 -3.69
CA LEU A 56 -3.96 11.51 -4.62
C LEU A 56 -4.53 12.07 -5.94
N THR A 57 -4.12 13.28 -6.28
CA THR A 57 -4.44 13.90 -7.57
C THR A 57 -3.54 13.35 -8.68
N LEU A 58 -4.03 13.44 -9.93
CA LEU A 58 -3.25 13.03 -11.10
C LEU A 58 -1.92 13.79 -11.21
N THR A 59 -1.91 15.07 -10.82
CA THR A 59 -0.72 15.93 -10.83
C THR A 59 0.31 15.43 -9.84
N GLU A 60 -0.07 15.18 -8.59
CA GLU A 60 0.83 14.66 -7.54
C GLU A 60 1.39 13.28 -7.90
N ILE A 61 0.56 12.41 -8.48
CA ILE A 61 1.02 11.08 -8.93
C ILE A 61 2.10 11.22 -10.01
N LYS A 62 1.85 12.04 -11.03
CA LYS A 62 2.82 12.27 -12.10
C LYS A 62 4.10 12.91 -11.56
N GLU A 63 3.97 13.92 -10.71
CA GLU A 63 5.11 14.58 -10.07
C GLU A 63 5.98 13.58 -9.30
N LYS A 64 5.38 12.74 -8.45
CA LYS A 64 6.11 11.70 -7.69
C LYS A 64 6.78 10.64 -8.56
N VAL A 65 6.21 10.32 -9.73
CA VAL A 65 6.78 9.32 -10.63
C VAL A 65 7.90 9.90 -11.50
N PHE A 66 7.82 11.18 -11.86
CA PHE A 66 8.81 11.85 -12.69
C PHE A 66 9.89 12.59 -11.89
N SER A 67 9.73 12.80 -10.58
CA SER A 67 10.78 13.36 -9.75
C SER A 67 11.95 12.38 -9.63
N ALA A 68 13.17 12.88 -9.89
CA ALA A 68 14.39 12.07 -9.90
C ALA A 68 14.89 11.70 -8.49
N GLN A 69 14.27 12.23 -7.43
CA GLN A 69 14.65 11.92 -6.05
C GLN A 69 14.04 10.59 -5.63
N LEU A 70 14.89 9.58 -5.47
CA LEU A 70 14.57 8.37 -4.74
C LEU A 70 15.10 8.54 -3.31
N GLU A 71 14.22 8.60 -2.31
CA GLU A 71 14.58 8.07 -0.99
C GLU A 71 15.06 6.64 -1.23
N ALA A 72 16.30 6.36 -0.81
CA ALA A 72 17.08 5.17 -1.12
C ALA A 72 16.21 3.92 -1.28
N ALA A 73 16.49 3.13 -2.32
CA ALA A 73 15.90 1.81 -2.51
C ALA A 73 15.84 1.09 -1.17
N ILE A 74 14.63 0.95 -0.61
CA ILE A 74 14.43 0.36 0.70
C ILE A 74 14.91 -1.08 0.58
N ASP A 75 15.96 -1.41 1.33
CA ASP A 75 16.51 -2.76 1.39
C ASP A 75 15.43 -3.68 1.95
N TYR A 76 14.85 -4.52 1.08
CA TYR A 76 13.82 -5.49 1.49
C TYR A 76 14.51 -6.66 2.17
N GLN A 77 14.83 -6.51 3.45
CA GLN A 77 15.13 -7.66 4.30
C GLN A 77 13.81 -8.23 4.80
N ILE A 78 13.49 -9.43 4.33
CA ILE A 78 12.47 -10.33 4.89
C ILE A 78 13.20 -11.36 5.75
#